data_AF-A0A3D4IEZ2-F1
#
_entry.id   AF-A0A3D4IEZ2-F1
#
_cell.length_a   1.000
_cell.length_b   1.000
_cell.length_c   1.000
_cell.angle_alpha   90.00
_cell.angle_beta   90.00
_cell.angle_gamma   90.00
#
_symmetry.space_group_name_H-M   'P 1'
#
loop_
_entity.id
_entity.type
_entity.pdbx_description
1 polymer ?
#
loop_
_entity_poly.entity_id
_entity_poly.type
_entity_poly.pdbx_seq_one_letter_code
_entity_poly.pdbx_strand_id
1 'polypeptide(L)'
;VNKNSNVTPIRMSQDEDKDKIILPFRPIIFGGDDVTFVCDGRIGISLAIRYMEYLKIYSQKTPLPDEKGIITASAGIAIIKPHYPFARAYQLADALCSNAKKYRKELGDESGNFLDWHIAYTGVNDSLKDLRKKDYQEEYTNERRSKSLTQRPVRIRKEGSTEQERTWDIIEEALYQFQSGYADRRNKVKELRDALRLGEVESFVARHSPLPALSINAEDDFQNTGFLIKSIEGNPSTQCVYYDAVELLDLWIPIDSSTKG
;
A
#
# COMPACT_ATOMS: atom_id res chain seq x y z
N VAL A 1 -13.80 7.73 -11.28
CA VAL A 1 -14.06 6.91 -10.08
C VAL A 1 -14.85 5.71 -10.52
N ASN A 2 -14.26 4.53 -10.37
CA ASN A 2 -14.79 3.26 -10.88
C ASN A 2 -16.19 2.99 -10.29
N LYS A 3 -17.20 2.79 -11.15
CA LYS A 3 -18.61 2.58 -10.74
C LYS A 3 -18.86 1.22 -10.07
N ASN A 4 -17.87 0.31 -10.08
CA ASN A 4 -17.99 -1.04 -9.56
C ASN A 4 -17.33 -1.25 -8.17
N SER A 5 -16.78 -0.21 -7.54
CA SER A 5 -16.24 -0.34 -6.18
C SER A 5 -17.33 -0.04 -5.14
N ASN A 6 -17.58 -0.98 -4.23
CA ASN A 6 -18.46 -0.79 -3.06
C ASN A 6 -17.88 0.16 -1.99
N VAL A 7 -16.82 0.92 -2.30
CA VAL A 7 -16.25 1.94 -1.44
C VAL A 7 -17.12 3.18 -1.51
N THR A 8 -17.42 3.80 -0.36
CA THR A 8 -18.22 5.03 -0.34
C THR A 8 -17.58 6.08 -1.26
N PRO A 9 -18.34 6.72 -2.16
CA PRO A 9 -17.81 7.76 -3.01
C PRO A 9 -17.26 8.95 -2.22
N ILE A 10 -16.27 9.64 -2.78
CA ILE A 10 -15.83 10.94 -2.29
C ILE A 10 -16.80 11.98 -2.81
N ARG A 11 -17.35 12.80 -1.89
CA ARG A 11 -18.12 13.98 -2.28
C ARG A 11 -17.15 15.03 -2.78
N MET A 12 -17.17 15.29 -4.09
CA MET A 12 -16.41 16.39 -4.67
C MET A 12 -17.18 17.70 -4.52
N SER A 13 -16.47 18.78 -4.27
CA SER A 13 -17.06 20.12 -4.37
C SER A 13 -16.86 20.65 -5.80
N GLN A 14 -17.77 21.54 -6.22
CA GLN A 14 -17.61 22.29 -7.46
C GLN A 14 -17.00 23.65 -7.13
N ASP A 15 -16.17 24.14 -8.04
CA ASP A 15 -15.66 25.51 -8.01
C ASP A 15 -16.80 26.52 -8.19
N GLU A 16 -16.57 27.79 -7.84
CA GLU A 16 -17.59 28.85 -7.87
C GLU A 16 -18.22 29.01 -9.26
N ASP A 17 -17.42 28.79 -10.32
CA ASP A 17 -17.83 28.82 -11.72
C ASP A 17 -18.51 27.51 -12.20
N LYS A 18 -18.70 26.51 -11.33
CA LYS A 18 -19.32 25.18 -11.58
C LYS A 18 -18.69 24.29 -12.66
N ASP A 19 -17.68 24.78 -13.38
CA ASP A 19 -17.03 24.04 -14.46
C ASP A 19 -15.86 23.14 -13.99
N LYS A 20 -15.41 23.30 -12.73
CA LYS A 20 -14.27 22.55 -12.19
C LYS A 20 -14.65 21.76 -10.95
N ILE A 21 -14.12 20.55 -10.87
CA ILE A 21 -14.23 19.65 -9.71
C ILE A 21 -13.05 19.93 -8.78
N ILE A 22 -13.33 20.27 -7.52
CA ILE A 22 -12.31 20.45 -6.49
C ILE A 22 -12.00 19.09 -5.86
N LEU A 23 -10.77 18.62 -6.08
CA LEU A 23 -10.24 17.44 -5.40
C LEU A 23 -10.03 17.75 -3.91
N PRO A 24 -10.37 16.83 -2.98
CA PRO A 24 -10.10 17.00 -1.55
C PRO A 24 -8.61 16.79 -1.29
N PHE A 25 -7.80 17.74 -1.73
CA PHE A 25 -6.35 17.74 -1.72
C PHE A 25 -5.87 19.12 -1.26
N ARG A 26 -4.97 19.15 -0.28
CA ARG A 26 -4.38 20.36 0.26
C ARG A 26 -2.86 20.17 0.35
N PRO A 27 -2.07 20.80 -0.53
CA PRO A 27 -0.62 20.80 -0.38
C PRO A 27 -0.24 21.55 0.90
N ILE A 28 0.74 21.04 1.63
CA ILE A 28 1.29 21.62 2.85
C ILE A 28 2.73 22.06 2.62
N ILE A 29 3.54 21.16 2.04
CA ILE A 29 4.92 21.42 1.64
C ILE A 29 5.01 21.11 0.16
N PHE A 30 5.50 22.08 -0.61
CA PHE A 30 5.71 21.94 -2.04
C PHE A 30 6.97 22.74 -2.42
N GLY A 31 8.14 22.19 -2.10
CA GLY A 31 9.40 22.89 -2.29
C GLY A 31 10.61 21.99 -2.14
N GLY A 32 11.60 22.17 -3.01
CA GLY A 32 12.76 21.30 -3.09
C GLY A 32 12.38 19.90 -3.61
N ASP A 33 12.94 18.88 -2.97
CA ASP A 33 12.70 17.46 -3.27
C ASP A 33 11.55 16.85 -2.43
N ASP A 34 11.05 17.57 -1.42
CA ASP A 34 9.99 17.10 -0.54
C ASP A 34 8.62 17.67 -0.90
N VAL A 35 7.62 16.78 -0.95
CA VAL A 35 6.21 17.12 -1.15
C VAL A 35 5.38 16.48 -0.04
N THR A 36 4.59 17.30 0.64
CA THR A 36 3.61 16.86 1.64
C THR A 36 2.25 17.44 1.32
N PHE A 37 1.22 16.61 1.34
CA PHE A 37 -0.16 17.03 1.16
C PHE A 37 -1.10 16.25 2.10
N VAL A 38 -2.26 16.84 2.37
CA VAL A 38 -3.38 16.20 3.07
C VAL A 38 -4.50 15.99 2.07
N CYS A 39 -5.14 14.83 2.10
CA CYS A 39 -6.27 14.54 1.22
C CYS A 39 -7.29 13.62 1.93
N ASP A 40 -8.39 13.30 1.23
CA ASP A 40 -9.26 12.20 1.67
C ASP A 40 -8.45 10.89 1.70
N GLY A 41 -8.45 10.20 2.84
CA GLY A 41 -7.62 9.01 3.05
C GLY A 41 -7.82 7.91 2.00
N ARG A 42 -9.01 7.84 1.40
CA ARG A 42 -9.35 6.84 0.36
C ARG A 42 -8.56 7.01 -0.94
N ILE A 43 -8.03 8.20 -1.22
CA ILE A 43 -7.25 8.47 -2.43
C ILE A 43 -5.77 8.74 -2.16
N GLY A 44 -5.34 8.72 -0.88
CA GLY A 44 -3.97 9.09 -0.51
C GLY A 44 -2.90 8.24 -1.19
N ILE A 45 -3.08 6.91 -1.18
CA ILE A 45 -2.16 5.99 -1.85
C ILE A 45 -2.18 6.20 -3.37
N SER A 46 -3.37 6.25 -3.98
CA SER A 46 -3.51 6.46 -5.42
C SER A 46 -2.89 7.77 -5.90
N LEU A 47 -3.06 8.87 -5.15
CA LEU A 47 -2.43 10.16 -5.43
C LEU A 47 -0.91 10.09 -5.33
N ALA A 48 -0.38 9.44 -4.29
CA ALA A 48 1.07 9.30 -4.11
C ALA A 48 1.71 8.49 -5.24
N ILE A 49 1.10 7.36 -5.63
CA ILE A 49 1.54 6.55 -6.76
C ILE A 49 1.52 7.39 -8.04
N ARG A 50 0.41 8.07 -8.30
CA ARG A 50 0.24 8.86 -9.52
C ARG A 50 1.24 10.02 -9.60
N TYR A 51 1.49 10.68 -8.47
CA TYR A 51 2.51 11.73 -8.39
C TYR A 51 3.90 11.19 -8.76
N MET A 52 4.31 10.05 -8.20
CA MET A 52 5.62 9.45 -8.48
C MET A 52 5.75 8.94 -9.92
N GLU A 53 4.68 8.43 -10.52
CA GLU A 53 4.65 8.07 -11.94
C GLU A 53 4.81 9.30 -12.84
N TYR A 54 4.06 10.37 -12.58
CA TYR A 54 4.18 11.61 -13.32
C TYR A 54 5.56 12.23 -13.18
N LEU A 55 6.14 12.22 -11.98
CA LEU A 55 7.49 12.72 -11.73
C LEU A 55 8.53 11.97 -12.58
N LYS A 56 8.43 10.65 -12.64
CA LYS A 56 9.30 9.80 -13.47
C LYS A 56 9.12 10.09 -14.97
N ILE A 57 7.88 10.19 -15.45
CA ILE A 57 7.60 10.51 -16.87
C ILE A 57 8.13 11.92 -17.21
N TYR A 58 7.92 12.88 -16.31
CA TYR A 58 8.36 14.26 -16.49
C TYR A 58 9.89 14.36 -16.53
N SER A 59 10.59 13.64 -15.64
CA SER A 59 12.05 13.63 -15.60
C SER A 59 12.68 13.01 -16.85
N GLN A 60 12.02 12.03 -17.46
CA GLN A 60 12.48 11.43 -18.72
C GLN A 60 12.33 12.37 -19.93
N LYS A 61 11.36 13.28 -19.89
CA LYS A 61 11.09 14.24 -20.97
C LYS A 61 11.84 15.55 -20.81
N THR A 62 12.40 15.81 -19.65
CA THR A 62 13.01 17.10 -19.29
C THR A 62 14.50 16.88 -18.98
N PRO A 63 15.43 17.58 -19.63
CA PRO A 63 16.84 17.52 -19.29
C PRO A 63 17.05 17.92 -17.82
N LEU A 64 17.54 16.99 -17.01
CA LEU A 64 17.91 17.27 -15.63
C LEU A 64 19.36 17.78 -15.56
N PRO A 65 19.69 18.64 -14.56
CA PRO A 65 21.04 19.17 -14.40
C PRO A 65 22.13 18.11 -14.20
N ASP A 66 21.77 16.92 -13.71
CA ASP A 66 22.70 15.81 -13.46
C ASP A 66 22.85 14.85 -14.66
N GLU A 67 22.13 15.10 -15.76
CA GLU A 67 22.09 14.29 -16.98
C GLU A 67 21.70 12.81 -16.77
N LYS A 68 21.27 12.41 -15.56
CA LYS A 68 20.88 11.02 -15.25
C LYS A 68 19.47 10.68 -15.73
N GLY A 69 18.64 11.69 -16.00
CA GLY A 69 17.36 11.58 -16.72
C GLY A 69 16.23 10.82 -16.00
N ILE A 70 16.44 10.33 -14.77
CA ILE A 70 15.41 9.59 -14.02
C ILE A 70 15.36 10.09 -12.58
N ILE A 71 14.24 10.71 -12.21
CA ILE A 71 13.91 11.00 -10.82
C ILE A 71 13.12 9.82 -10.26
N THR A 72 13.58 9.29 -9.14
CA THR A 72 12.83 8.32 -8.33
C THR A 72 12.39 8.96 -7.02
N ALA A 73 11.28 8.47 -6.49
CA ALA A 73 10.70 8.97 -5.27
C ALA A 73 10.34 7.83 -4.30
N SER A 74 10.23 8.19 -3.03
CA SER A 74 9.66 7.33 -2.00
C SER A 74 8.57 8.09 -1.27
N ALA A 75 7.49 7.41 -0.93
CA ALA A 75 6.34 8.02 -0.27
C ALA A 75 5.99 7.29 1.03
N GLY A 76 5.59 8.06 2.04
CA GLY A 76 5.00 7.57 3.28
C GLY A 76 3.59 8.09 3.45
N ILE A 77 2.61 7.20 3.63
CA ILE A 77 1.19 7.55 3.70
C ILE A 77 0.61 7.15 5.07
N ALA A 78 0.32 8.14 5.91
CA ALA A 78 -0.42 7.92 7.15
C ALA A 78 -1.94 8.09 6.91
N ILE A 79 -2.71 7.00 7.03
CA ILE A 79 -4.17 7.03 6.96
C ILE A 79 -4.71 7.16 8.37
N ILE A 80 -5.43 8.26 8.65
CA ILE A 80 -5.82 8.66 10.00
C ILE A 80 -7.31 9.01 10.09
N LYS A 81 -7.86 8.99 11.31
CA LYS A 81 -9.19 9.56 11.59
C LYS A 81 -9.14 11.10 11.62
N PRO A 82 -10.26 11.80 11.36
CA PRO A 82 -10.29 13.26 11.28
C PRO A 82 -9.75 14.02 12.49
N HIS A 83 -9.87 13.46 13.71
CA HIS A 83 -9.40 14.10 14.95
C HIS A 83 -8.02 13.61 15.40
N TYR A 84 -7.28 12.89 14.55
CA TYR A 84 -5.94 12.45 14.87
C TYR A 84 -4.98 13.65 14.88
N PRO A 85 -4.11 13.81 15.91
CA PRO A 85 -3.21 14.97 16.00
C PRO A 85 -2.31 15.11 14.76
N PHE A 86 -2.40 16.24 14.06
CA PHE A 86 -1.69 16.45 12.79
C PHE A 86 -0.18 16.27 12.91
N ALA A 87 0.45 16.81 13.96
CA ALA A 87 1.89 16.66 14.19
C ALA A 87 2.33 15.18 14.24
N ARG A 88 1.51 14.32 14.85
CA ARG A 88 1.78 12.87 14.90
C ARG A 88 1.55 12.20 13.55
N ALA A 89 0.55 12.65 12.79
CA ALA A 89 0.30 12.12 11.45
C ALA A 89 1.46 12.44 10.51
N TYR A 90 1.98 13.65 10.60
CA TYR A 90 3.16 14.08 9.86
C TYR A 90 4.40 13.25 10.22
N GLN A 91 4.69 13.09 11.52
CA GLN A 91 5.82 12.26 11.99
C GLN A 91 5.69 10.79 11.52
N LEU A 92 4.48 10.25 11.55
CA LEU A 92 4.23 8.89 11.05
C LEU A 92 4.45 8.80 9.52
N ALA A 93 3.93 9.76 8.75
CA ALA A 93 4.14 9.80 7.30
C ALA A 93 5.64 9.92 6.94
N ASP A 94 6.40 10.75 7.67
CA ASP A 94 7.85 10.88 7.49
C ASP A 94 8.61 9.59 7.85
N ALA A 95 8.25 8.95 8.97
CA ALA A 95 8.83 7.66 9.36
C ALA A 95 8.56 6.56 8.32
N LEU A 96 7.36 6.54 7.72
CA LEU A 96 6.99 5.64 6.63
C LEU A 96 7.80 5.93 5.37
N CYS A 97 7.95 7.20 5.00
CA CYS A 97 8.76 7.62 3.84
C CYS A 97 10.22 7.19 4.02
N SER A 98 10.77 7.42 5.21
CA SER A 98 12.12 6.97 5.59
C SER A 98 12.25 5.45 5.53
N ASN A 99 11.23 4.69 5.94
CA ASN A 99 11.23 3.24 5.84
C ASN A 99 11.18 2.73 4.39
N ALA A 100 10.42 3.39 3.51
CA ALA A 100 10.44 3.11 2.08
C ALA A 100 11.82 3.40 1.45
N LYS A 101 12.45 4.54 1.80
CA LYS A 101 13.82 4.89 1.39
C LYS A 101 14.84 3.86 1.86
N LYS A 102 14.70 3.36 3.10
CA LYS A 102 15.56 2.32 3.68
C LYS A 102 15.44 1.01 2.89
N TYR A 103 14.21 0.56 2.64
CA TYR A 103 13.96 -0.66 1.87
C TYR A 103 14.51 -0.57 0.44
N ARG A 104 14.34 0.58 -0.23
CA ARG A 104 14.96 0.85 -1.54
C ARG A 104 16.49 0.65 -1.50
N LYS A 105 17.14 1.22 -0.48
CA LYS A 105 18.60 1.14 -0.30
C LYS A 105 19.05 -0.31 -0.04
N GLU A 106 18.30 -1.06 0.76
CA GLU A 106 18.58 -2.48 1.04
C GLU A 106 18.51 -3.35 -0.22
N LEU A 107 17.60 -3.05 -1.15
CA LEU A 107 17.51 -3.72 -2.45
C LEU A 107 18.58 -3.27 -3.46
N GLY A 108 19.33 -2.20 -3.17
CA GLY A 108 20.24 -1.58 -4.14
C GLY A 108 19.51 -1.02 -5.38
N ASP A 109 18.22 -0.72 -5.28
CA ASP A 109 17.41 -0.29 -6.42
C ASP A 109 17.40 1.23 -6.57
N GLU A 110 18.21 1.73 -7.49
CA GLU A 110 18.30 3.17 -7.78
C GLU A 110 17.20 3.69 -8.72
N SER A 111 16.37 2.78 -9.26
CA SER A 111 15.45 3.06 -10.37
C SER A 111 13.96 2.94 -10.02
N GLY A 112 13.66 2.39 -8.85
CA GLY A 112 12.30 2.13 -8.39
C GLY A 112 11.71 3.27 -7.57
N ASN A 113 10.39 3.43 -7.70
CA ASN A 113 9.59 4.19 -6.75
C ASN A 113 9.10 3.25 -5.66
N PHE A 114 9.07 3.73 -4.43
CA PHE A 114 8.71 2.92 -3.26
C PHE A 114 7.62 3.61 -2.44
N LEU A 115 6.72 2.84 -1.88
CA LEU A 115 5.72 3.37 -0.97
C LEU A 115 5.65 2.57 0.31
N ASP A 116 5.32 3.27 1.40
CA ASP A 116 4.94 2.65 2.65
C ASP A 116 3.72 3.37 3.23
N TRP A 117 2.87 2.64 3.94
CA TRP A 117 1.67 3.20 4.56
C TRP A 117 1.39 2.59 5.93
N HIS A 118 0.55 3.27 6.70
CA HIS A 118 0.02 2.73 7.94
C HIS A 118 -1.34 3.36 8.23
N ILE A 119 -2.26 2.54 8.75
CA ILE A 119 -3.58 3.00 9.18
C ILE A 119 -3.52 3.18 10.71
N ALA A 120 -3.43 4.43 11.16
CA ALA A 120 -3.35 4.73 12.59
C ALA A 120 -4.76 4.91 13.18
N TYR A 121 -5.24 3.87 13.85
CA TYR A 121 -6.57 3.88 14.49
C TYR A 121 -6.60 4.63 15.83
N THR A 122 -5.46 4.67 16.54
CA THR A 122 -5.31 5.31 17.85
C THR A 122 -4.00 6.10 17.91
N GLY A 123 -3.98 7.18 18.69
CA GLY A 123 -2.79 8.00 18.87
C GLY A 123 -1.80 7.35 19.85
N VAL A 124 -1.14 6.28 19.43
CA VAL A 124 -0.10 5.62 20.22
C VAL A 124 1.23 6.39 20.05
N ASN A 125 2.04 6.43 21.10
CA ASN A 125 3.35 7.12 21.12
C ASN A 125 4.53 6.20 20.71
N ASP A 126 4.22 5.03 20.14
CA ASP A 126 5.21 4.00 19.83
C ASP A 126 5.94 4.31 18.51
N SER A 127 7.16 3.79 18.35
CA SER A 127 7.87 3.89 17.08
C SER A 127 7.15 3.09 15.99
N LEU A 128 7.36 3.44 14.70
CA LEU A 128 6.79 2.66 13.59
C LEU A 128 7.14 1.16 13.68
N LYS A 129 8.35 0.85 14.13
CA LYS A 129 8.82 -0.53 14.31
C LYS A 129 8.00 -1.25 15.38
N ASP A 130 7.79 -0.60 16.52
CA ASP A 130 7.06 -1.18 17.66
C ASP A 130 5.58 -1.35 17.34
N LEU A 131 4.96 -0.35 16.68
CA LEU A 131 3.59 -0.44 16.17
C LEU A 131 3.43 -1.65 15.26
N ARG A 132 4.34 -1.83 14.29
CA ARG A 132 4.25 -2.95 13.36
C ARG A 132 4.52 -4.29 14.01
N LYS A 133 5.47 -4.34 14.95
CA LYS A 133 5.76 -5.55 15.71
C LYS A 133 4.53 -5.99 16.48
N LYS A 134 3.82 -5.05 17.11
CA LYS A 134 2.60 -5.32 17.87
C LYS A 134 1.40 -5.71 17.01
N ASP A 135 1.17 -4.99 15.92
CA ASP A 135 -0.08 -5.10 15.15
C ASP A 135 0.00 -6.12 14.01
N TYR A 136 1.21 -6.45 13.53
CA TYR A 136 1.40 -7.21 12.29
C TYR A 136 2.49 -8.27 12.33
N GLN A 137 3.17 -8.49 13.46
CA GLN A 137 4.23 -9.51 13.54
C GLN A 137 3.97 -10.51 14.65
N GLU A 138 4.15 -11.78 14.30
CA GLU A 138 4.26 -12.88 15.27
C GLU A 138 5.71 -13.37 15.25
N GLU A 139 6.36 -13.37 16.42
CA GLU A 139 7.64 -14.04 16.63
C GLU A 139 7.38 -15.41 17.27
N TYR A 140 7.64 -16.49 16.54
CA TYR A 140 7.59 -17.83 17.14
C TYR A 140 8.86 -18.04 17.97
N THR A 141 8.69 -18.18 19.30
CA THR A 141 9.78 -18.25 20.27
C THR A 141 10.74 -19.43 20.06
N ASN A 142 10.34 -20.44 19.28
CA ASN A 142 11.04 -21.73 19.22
C ASN A 142 11.80 -21.97 17.91
N GLU A 143 11.54 -21.20 16.83
CA GLU A 143 12.05 -21.55 15.48
C GLU A 143 12.81 -20.43 14.74
N ARG A 144 13.05 -19.27 15.36
CA ARG A 144 13.62 -18.07 14.68
C ARG A 144 12.88 -17.69 13.38
N ARG A 145 11.61 -18.07 13.27
CA ARG A 145 10.73 -17.70 12.16
C ARG A 145 9.97 -16.44 12.52
N SER A 146 10.06 -15.43 11.66
CA SER A 146 9.23 -14.24 11.75
C SER A 146 8.09 -14.35 10.76
N LYS A 147 6.86 -14.12 11.24
CA LYS A 147 5.65 -14.08 10.41
C LYS A 147 5.12 -12.66 10.40
N SER A 148 5.02 -12.08 9.21
CA SER A 148 4.52 -10.73 8.98
C SER A 148 3.18 -10.79 8.27
N LEU A 149 2.19 -10.08 8.79
CA LEU A 149 0.91 -9.86 8.11
C LEU A 149 1.03 -8.86 6.96
N THR A 150 2.05 -8.02 6.91
CA THR A 150 2.15 -6.97 5.87
C THR A 150 3.34 -7.19 4.95
N GLN A 151 3.17 -6.80 3.69
CA GLN A 151 4.21 -6.70 2.66
C GLN A 151 4.84 -5.30 2.63
N ARG A 152 4.21 -4.26 3.17
CA ARG A 152 4.75 -2.88 3.10
C ARG A 152 6.09 -2.69 3.87
N PRO A 153 7.03 -1.82 3.43
CA PRO A 153 7.02 -1.05 2.19
C PRO A 153 7.03 -1.92 0.93
N VAL A 154 6.53 -1.39 -0.18
CA VAL A 154 6.53 -2.08 -1.48
C VAL A 154 7.14 -1.21 -2.56
N ARG A 155 7.62 -1.87 -3.62
CA ARG A 155 8.04 -1.21 -4.86
C ARG A 155 6.83 -0.97 -5.77
N ILE A 156 6.73 0.19 -6.41
CA ILE A 156 5.82 0.40 -7.54
C ILE A 156 6.52 -0.20 -8.77
N ARG A 157 5.86 -1.11 -9.50
CA ARG A 157 6.50 -1.97 -10.49
C ARG A 157 7.46 -1.23 -11.43
N LYS A 158 8.58 -1.89 -11.67
CA LYS A 158 9.51 -1.55 -12.76
C LYS A 158 9.04 -2.27 -14.02
N GLU A 159 8.77 -1.52 -15.08
CA GLU A 159 8.59 -2.12 -16.40
C GLU A 159 9.75 -3.07 -16.71
N GLY A 160 9.44 -4.31 -17.11
CA GLY A 160 10.42 -5.33 -17.45
C GLY A 160 11.04 -6.11 -16.27
N SER A 161 10.64 -5.88 -15.01
CA SER A 161 11.07 -6.73 -13.90
C SER A 161 10.20 -7.97 -13.72
N THR A 162 10.85 -9.11 -13.48
CA THR A 162 10.22 -10.40 -13.16
C THR A 162 9.97 -10.58 -11.65
N GLU A 163 10.53 -9.73 -10.79
CA GLU A 163 10.31 -9.77 -9.35
C GLU A 163 8.96 -9.14 -8.99
N GLN A 164 7.99 -9.98 -8.66
CA GLN A 164 6.59 -9.56 -8.44
C GLN A 164 6.15 -9.72 -6.98
N GLU A 165 6.90 -10.42 -6.13
CA GLU A 165 6.41 -10.86 -4.81
C GLU A 165 6.22 -9.76 -3.75
N ARG A 166 6.69 -8.53 -4.00
CA ARG A 166 6.57 -7.40 -3.06
C ARG A 166 6.39 -6.06 -3.77
N THR A 167 5.39 -6.00 -4.64
CA THR A 167 5.03 -4.80 -5.40
C THR A 167 3.65 -4.27 -5.05
N TRP A 168 3.41 -3.00 -5.35
CA TRP A 168 2.08 -2.41 -5.27
C TRP A 168 1.07 -3.15 -6.15
N ASP A 169 1.47 -3.57 -7.34
CA ASP A 169 0.62 -4.22 -8.34
C ASP A 169 -0.05 -5.48 -7.80
N ILE A 170 0.63 -6.27 -6.97
CA ILE A 170 0.04 -7.45 -6.33
C ILE A 170 -1.03 -7.06 -5.30
N ILE A 171 -0.78 -5.99 -4.54
CA ILE A 171 -1.73 -5.48 -3.55
C ILE A 171 -2.94 -4.88 -4.26
N GLU A 172 -2.72 -4.17 -5.35
CA GLU A 172 -3.76 -3.62 -6.21
C GLU A 172 -4.59 -4.73 -6.88
N GLU A 173 -3.97 -5.79 -7.39
CA GLU A 173 -4.66 -6.96 -7.93
C GLU A 173 -5.55 -7.61 -6.85
N ALA A 174 -5.01 -7.83 -5.65
CA ALA A 174 -5.78 -8.35 -4.52
C ALA A 174 -6.94 -7.41 -4.13
N LEU A 175 -6.72 -6.09 -4.12
CA LEU A 175 -7.74 -5.08 -3.88
C LEU A 175 -8.86 -5.16 -4.93
N TYR A 176 -8.52 -5.27 -6.22
CA TYR A 176 -9.52 -5.42 -7.28
C TYR A 176 -10.32 -6.71 -7.12
N GLN A 177 -9.67 -7.82 -6.79
CA GLN A 177 -10.35 -9.09 -6.50
C GLN A 177 -11.33 -8.92 -5.35
N PHE A 178 -10.93 -8.31 -4.23
CA PHE A 178 -11.81 -8.15 -3.07
C PHE A 178 -12.91 -7.09 -3.27
N GLN A 179 -12.62 -5.97 -3.94
CA GLN A 179 -13.60 -4.90 -4.17
C GLN A 179 -14.62 -5.26 -5.25
N SER A 180 -14.23 -6.01 -6.28
CA SER A 180 -15.12 -6.36 -7.41
C SER A 180 -15.62 -7.81 -7.30
N GLY A 181 -14.72 -8.79 -7.17
CA GLY A 181 -15.07 -10.22 -7.10
C GLY A 181 -15.76 -10.63 -5.79
N TYR A 182 -15.49 -9.90 -4.70
CA TYR A 182 -16.10 -10.14 -3.38
C TYR A 182 -17.03 -9.00 -2.94
N ALA A 183 -17.50 -8.18 -3.89
CA ALA A 183 -18.36 -7.03 -3.63
C ALA A 183 -19.56 -7.38 -2.72
N ASP A 184 -20.27 -8.47 -3.00
CA ASP A 184 -21.43 -8.96 -2.24
C ASP A 184 -21.05 -9.82 -1.02
N ARG A 185 -19.75 -10.05 -0.80
CA ARG A 185 -19.20 -10.96 0.22
C ARG A 185 -18.31 -10.21 1.21
N ARG A 186 -18.57 -8.92 1.46
CA ARG A 186 -17.76 -8.09 2.36
C ARG A 186 -17.60 -8.68 3.76
N ASN A 187 -18.63 -9.35 4.28
CA ASN A 187 -18.52 -10.06 5.57
C ASN A 187 -17.48 -11.19 5.53
N LYS A 188 -17.31 -11.86 4.39
CA LYS A 188 -16.27 -12.88 4.22
C LYS A 188 -14.87 -12.28 4.20
N VAL A 189 -14.70 -11.10 3.59
CA VAL A 189 -13.41 -10.40 3.60
C VAL A 189 -13.04 -9.95 5.03
N LYS A 190 -14.03 -9.58 5.85
CA LYS A 190 -13.83 -9.31 7.29
C LYS A 190 -13.47 -10.57 8.07
N GLU A 191 -14.16 -11.69 7.83
CA GLU A 191 -13.81 -12.98 8.43
C GLU A 191 -12.40 -13.42 8.02
N LEU A 192 -12.02 -13.23 6.76
CA LEU A 192 -10.66 -13.48 6.26
C LEU A 192 -9.62 -12.64 6.98
N ARG A 193 -9.88 -11.34 7.21
CA ARG A 193 -8.99 -10.47 7.98
C ARG A 193 -8.66 -11.07 9.35
N ASP A 194 -9.69 -11.56 10.04
CA ASP A 194 -9.55 -12.10 11.38
C ASP A 194 -8.87 -13.47 11.33
N ALA A 195 -9.20 -14.32 10.35
CA ALA A 195 -8.50 -15.59 10.11
C ALA A 195 -7.01 -15.40 9.81
N LEU A 196 -6.64 -14.37 9.03
CA LEU A 196 -5.24 -14.01 8.76
C LEU A 196 -4.49 -13.63 10.05
N ARG A 197 -5.12 -12.86 10.94
CA ARG A 197 -4.54 -12.46 12.24
C ARG A 197 -4.38 -13.63 13.21
N LEU A 198 -5.32 -14.57 13.19
CA LEU A 198 -5.34 -15.71 14.11
C LEU A 198 -4.56 -16.92 13.58
N GLY A 199 -4.11 -16.89 12.32
CA GLY A 199 -3.47 -18.02 11.66
C GLY A 199 -4.44 -19.15 11.29
N GLU A 200 -5.71 -18.85 11.08
CA GLU A 200 -6.79 -19.81 10.80
C GLU A 200 -7.20 -19.84 9.31
N VAL A 201 -6.29 -19.46 8.41
CA VAL A 201 -6.60 -19.29 6.97
C VAL A 201 -7.04 -20.60 6.32
N GLU A 202 -6.36 -21.71 6.60
CA GLU A 202 -6.72 -23.02 6.04
C GLU A 202 -8.13 -23.44 6.46
N SER A 203 -8.48 -23.18 7.73
CA SER A 203 -9.83 -23.44 8.25
C SER A 203 -10.87 -22.52 7.59
N PHE A 204 -10.53 -21.25 7.34
CA PHE A 204 -11.38 -20.34 6.56
C PHE A 204 -11.59 -20.85 5.13
N VAL A 205 -10.51 -21.24 4.43
CA VAL A 205 -10.57 -21.73 3.05
C VAL A 205 -11.39 -23.02 2.96
N ALA A 206 -11.23 -23.95 3.91
CA ALA A 206 -12.00 -25.18 3.97
C ALA A 206 -13.52 -24.96 4.15
N ARG A 207 -13.92 -23.89 4.85
CA ARG A 207 -15.34 -23.50 4.99
C ARG A 207 -15.88 -22.73 3.79
N HIS A 208 -15.00 -22.09 3.03
CA HIS A 208 -15.36 -21.21 1.93
C HIS A 208 -14.74 -21.69 0.62
N SER A 209 -13.86 -20.90 0.04
CA SER A 209 -13.15 -21.18 -1.20
C SER A 209 -11.70 -20.72 -1.05
N PRO A 210 -10.79 -21.23 -1.89
CA PRO A 210 -9.43 -20.70 -1.96
C PRO A 210 -9.42 -19.18 -2.13
N LEU A 211 -8.38 -18.55 -1.60
CA LEU A 211 -8.15 -17.12 -1.75
C LEU A 211 -7.90 -16.78 -3.24
N PRO A 212 -8.13 -15.53 -3.67
CA PRO A 212 -7.98 -15.15 -5.06
C PRO A 212 -6.59 -15.48 -5.61
N ALA A 213 -6.53 -16.04 -6.82
CA ALA A 213 -5.27 -16.14 -7.55
C ALA A 213 -4.71 -14.74 -7.82
N LEU A 214 -3.40 -14.59 -7.65
CA LEU A 214 -2.65 -13.36 -7.90
C LEU A 214 -1.51 -13.66 -8.85
N SER A 215 -1.04 -12.64 -9.57
CA SER A 215 0.05 -12.71 -10.52
C SER A 215 1.41 -12.78 -9.80
N ILE A 216 1.60 -13.81 -8.98
CA ILE A 216 2.82 -14.07 -8.21
C ILE A 216 3.45 -15.33 -8.76
N ASN A 217 4.71 -15.25 -9.14
CA ASN A 217 5.48 -16.41 -9.57
C ASN A 217 6.14 -17.07 -8.35
N ALA A 218 5.36 -17.85 -7.60
CA ALA A 218 5.83 -18.59 -6.42
C ALA A 218 5.31 -20.03 -6.44
N GLU A 219 6.09 -20.97 -5.92
CA GLU A 219 5.70 -22.38 -5.74
C GLU A 219 4.80 -22.58 -4.51
N ASP A 220 4.78 -21.61 -3.58
CA ASP A 220 3.99 -21.64 -2.36
C ASP A 220 2.48 -21.68 -2.63
N ASP A 221 1.74 -22.47 -1.85
CA ASP A 221 0.27 -22.52 -1.88
C ASP A 221 -0.36 -21.36 -1.09
N PHE A 222 -0.07 -20.13 -1.52
CA PHE A 222 -0.58 -18.94 -0.85
C PHE A 222 -2.11 -18.79 -0.96
N GLN A 223 -2.75 -19.47 -1.91
CA GLN A 223 -4.22 -19.44 -2.04
C GLN A 223 -4.92 -20.21 -0.92
N ASN A 224 -4.30 -21.25 -0.35
CA ASN A 224 -4.84 -21.99 0.78
C ASN A 224 -4.27 -21.51 2.13
N THR A 225 -3.02 -21.03 2.15
CA THR A 225 -2.36 -20.61 3.39
C THR A 225 -2.46 -19.10 3.66
N GLY A 226 -2.55 -18.27 2.63
CA GLY A 226 -2.51 -16.81 2.72
C GLY A 226 -1.09 -16.20 2.77
N PHE A 227 -0.04 -17.02 2.74
CA PHE A 227 1.34 -16.60 2.97
C PHE A 227 2.33 -17.12 1.93
N LEU A 228 3.40 -16.37 1.72
CA LEU A 228 4.61 -16.80 1.00
C LEU A 228 5.73 -17.06 2.00
N ILE A 229 6.54 -18.09 1.74
CA ILE A 229 7.73 -18.39 2.53
C ILE A 229 8.94 -17.78 1.83
N LYS A 230 9.63 -16.88 2.51
CA LYS A 230 10.84 -16.21 2.02
C LYS A 230 12.02 -16.54 2.92
N SER A 231 13.18 -16.86 2.34
CA SER A 231 14.43 -16.94 3.09
C SER A 231 15.12 -15.57 3.06
N ILE A 232 15.27 -14.92 4.21
CA ILE A 232 16.03 -13.67 4.35
C ILE A 232 17.29 -14.00 5.17
N GLU A 233 18.47 -13.83 4.57
CA GLU A 233 19.77 -14.10 5.22
C GLU A 233 19.88 -15.53 5.81
N GLY A 234 19.22 -16.51 5.17
CA GLY A 234 19.19 -17.89 5.64
C GLY A 234 18.19 -18.17 6.77
N ASN A 235 17.47 -17.16 7.24
CA ASN A 235 16.36 -17.35 8.19
C ASN A 235 15.02 -17.40 7.43
N PRO A 236 14.20 -18.43 7.65
CA PRO A 236 12.86 -18.48 7.09
C PRO A 236 11.99 -17.36 7.69
N SER A 237 11.38 -16.59 6.80
CA SER A 237 10.40 -15.55 7.08
C SER A 237 9.13 -15.85 6.29
N THR A 238 7.98 -15.47 6.83
CA THR A 238 6.70 -15.74 6.18
C THR A 238 5.95 -14.43 6.06
N GLN A 239 5.47 -14.09 4.87
CA GLN A 239 4.77 -12.82 4.63
C GLN A 239 3.38 -13.08 4.05
N CYS A 240 2.35 -12.48 4.65
CA CYS A 240 1.00 -12.56 4.12
C CYS A 240 0.88 -11.77 2.83
N VAL A 241 0.17 -12.30 1.85
CA VAL A 241 -0.02 -11.64 0.55
C VAL A 241 -1.27 -10.75 0.51
N TYR A 242 -2.30 -11.09 1.29
CA TYR A 242 -3.64 -10.51 1.14
C TYR A 242 -3.98 -9.43 2.17
N TYR A 243 -3.32 -9.46 3.33
CA TYR A 243 -3.80 -8.71 4.49
C TYR A 243 -3.73 -7.18 4.29
N ASP A 244 -2.70 -6.67 3.62
CA ASP A 244 -2.62 -5.26 3.24
C ASP A 244 -3.82 -4.81 2.38
N ALA A 245 -4.21 -5.63 1.39
CA ALA A 245 -5.39 -5.37 0.56
C ALA A 245 -6.70 -5.45 1.36
N VAL A 246 -6.80 -6.41 2.28
CA VAL A 246 -7.95 -6.54 3.19
C VAL A 246 -8.06 -5.33 4.12
N GLU A 247 -6.94 -4.80 4.62
CA GLU A 247 -6.92 -3.60 5.47
C GLU A 247 -7.32 -2.33 4.69
N LEU A 248 -6.95 -2.27 3.42
CA LEU A 248 -7.26 -1.16 2.51
C LEU A 248 -8.62 -1.26 1.82
N LEU A 249 -9.39 -2.34 2.02
CA LEU A 249 -10.63 -2.65 1.30
C LEU A 249 -11.58 -1.44 1.17
N ASP A 250 -11.77 -0.72 2.27
CA ASP A 250 -12.67 0.45 2.38
C ASP A 250 -11.95 1.80 2.36
N LEU A 251 -10.63 1.78 2.20
CA LEU A 251 -9.72 2.92 2.34
C LEU A 251 -8.90 3.16 1.08
N TRP A 252 -9.27 2.57 -0.05
CA TRP A 252 -8.59 2.75 -1.32
C TRP A 252 -9.59 2.90 -2.47
N ILE A 253 -9.41 3.97 -3.25
CA ILE A 253 -10.13 4.28 -4.48
C ILE A 253 -9.08 4.47 -5.58
N PRO A 254 -9.12 3.70 -6.67
CA PRO A 254 -8.21 3.90 -7.80
C PRO A 254 -8.48 5.23 -8.50
N ILE A 255 -7.41 5.87 -8.98
CA ILE A 255 -7.48 7.05 -9.85
C ILE A 255 -7.10 6.58 -11.25
N ASP A 256 -8.10 6.36 -12.10
CA ASP A 256 -7.87 5.97 -13.48
C ASP A 256 -7.15 7.08 -14.26
N SER A 257 -6.20 6.68 -15.09
CA SER A 257 -5.57 7.51 -16.13
C SER A 257 -6.41 7.59 -17.41
N SER A 258 -7.61 6.98 -17.44
CA SER A 258 -8.42 6.80 -18.65
C SER A 258 -9.21 8.02 -19.12
N THR A 259 -9.09 9.18 -18.46
CA THR A 259 -9.41 10.45 -19.12
C THR A 259 -8.19 10.95 -19.87
N LYS A 260 -8.03 10.42 -21.10
CA LYS A 260 -7.56 11.25 -22.21
C LYS A 260 -8.55 12.41 -22.33
N GLY A 261 -8.18 13.55 -21.76
CA GLY A 261 -8.78 14.85 -22.02
C GLY A 261 -7.68 15.75 -22.53
#